data_AF-A0A7N2LWL0-F1
#
_entry.id   AF-A0A7N2LWL0-F1
#
_cell.length_a   1.000
_cell.length_b   1.000
_cell.length_c   1.000
_cell.angle_alpha   90.00
_cell.angle_beta   90.00
_cell.angle_gamma   90.00
#
_symmetry.space_group_name_H-M   'P 1'
#
loop_
_entity.id
_entity.type
_entity.pdbx_description
1 polymer ?
#
loop_
_entity_poly.entity_id
_entity_poly.type
_entity_poly.pdbx_seq_one_letter_code
_entity_poly.pdbx_strand_id
1 'polypeptide(L)'
;MCMTSYFQLLSRSAHPKKDGGVAKNLVIANAFKSENPLFTVIMLPSYVNGKDRASLPQDIINYLPRDGFTKDYTKASILPVKLQIVDRLWPVKLYIYERSGGSSCVVSAGWSAFVRENSLQVADVCIFELIMRDSVVLNVHIFKCQD
;
A
#
# COMPACT_ATOMS: atom_id res chain seq x y z
N MET A 1 -17.53 3.25 12.21
CA MET A 1 -17.19 2.08 13.04
C MET A 1 -15.81 2.31 13.64
N CYS A 2 -15.66 1.99 14.93
CA CYS A 2 -14.65 2.45 15.89
C CYS A 2 -13.17 2.48 15.44
N MET A 3 -12.48 3.59 15.73
CA MET A 3 -11.01 3.73 15.73
C MET A 3 -10.30 2.81 16.74
N THR A 4 -11.04 2.12 17.61
CA THR A 4 -10.52 1.37 18.75
C THR A 4 -9.78 0.08 18.36
N SER A 5 -10.06 -0.52 17.19
CA SER A 5 -9.38 -1.76 16.77
C SER A 5 -7.96 -1.54 16.24
N TYR A 6 -7.60 -0.36 15.77
CA TYR A 6 -6.26 -0.11 15.19
C TYR A 6 -5.18 -0.01 16.27
N PHE A 7 -5.50 0.58 17.43
CA PHE A 7 -4.61 0.60 18.59
C PHE A 7 -4.32 -0.78 19.17
N GLN A 8 -5.23 -1.76 19.00
CA GLN A 8 -5.00 -3.13 19.48
C GLN A 8 -4.04 -3.95 18.60
N LEU A 9 -3.80 -3.55 17.35
CA LEU A 9 -2.80 -4.20 16.49
C LEU A 9 -1.37 -3.75 16.83
N LEU A 10 -1.20 -2.53 17.35
CA LEU A 10 0.10 -1.98 17.78
C LEU A 10 0.62 -2.60 19.08
N SER A 11 -0.24 -3.22 19.90
CA SER A 11 0.15 -3.81 21.19
C SER A 11 0.66 -5.26 21.12
N ARG A 12 0.76 -5.87 19.92
CA ARG A 12 1.17 -7.28 19.76
C ARG A 12 2.61 -7.52 19.29
N SER A 13 3.41 -6.50 18.96
CA SER A 13 4.84 -6.68 18.70
C SER A 13 5.67 -5.90 19.71
N ALA A 14 6.15 -6.59 20.74
CA ALA A 14 7.02 -6.03 21.75
C ALA A 14 8.39 -5.68 21.14
N HIS A 15 8.59 -4.42 20.77
CA HIS A 15 9.87 -3.66 20.75
C HIS A 15 9.49 -2.17 20.90
N PRO A 16 10.05 -1.43 21.88
CA PRO A 16 9.71 -0.01 22.06
C PRO A 16 10.43 0.81 21.00
N LYS A 17 9.70 1.38 20.04
CA LYS A 17 10.21 2.42 19.14
C LYS A 17 9.30 3.63 19.22
N LYS A 18 9.93 4.82 19.25
CA LYS A 18 9.33 6.15 19.36
C LYS A 18 8.03 6.27 18.53
N ASP A 19 6.89 6.12 19.20
CA ASP A 19 5.55 6.27 18.59
C ASP A 19 5.29 7.68 18.04
N GLY A 20 6.03 8.69 18.50
CA GLY A 20 5.80 10.10 18.15
C GLY A 20 5.98 10.44 16.67
N GLY A 21 6.96 9.85 15.99
CA GLY A 21 7.24 10.14 14.57
C GLY A 21 6.18 9.55 13.64
N VAL A 22 5.78 8.31 13.89
CA VAL A 22 4.74 7.61 13.12
C VAL A 22 3.38 8.26 13.32
N ALA A 23 3.02 8.62 14.56
CA ALA A 23 1.76 9.32 14.85
C ALA A 23 1.67 10.66 14.11
N LYS A 24 2.74 11.45 14.09
CA LYS A 24 2.79 12.73 13.36
C LYS A 24 2.59 12.53 11.85
N ASN A 25 3.29 11.58 11.25
CA ASN A 25 3.16 11.31 9.83
C ASN A 25 1.77 10.79 9.45
N LEU A 26 1.13 10.00 10.32
CA LEU A 26 -0.23 9.54 10.11
C LEU A 26 -1.24 10.71 10.14
N VAL A 27 -1.04 11.68 11.02
CA VAL A 27 -1.87 12.91 11.05
C VAL A 27 -1.72 13.71 9.75
N ILE A 28 -0.48 13.92 9.29
CA ILE A 28 -0.22 14.62 8.02
C ILE A 28 -0.83 13.86 6.85
N ALA A 29 -0.66 12.54 6.82
CA ALA A 29 -1.19 11.71 5.76
C ALA A 29 -2.73 11.75 5.70
N ASN A 30 -3.39 11.73 6.86
CA ASN A 30 -4.86 11.82 6.94
C ASN A 30 -5.40 13.23 6.60
N ALA A 31 -4.56 14.27 6.66
CA ALA A 31 -4.94 15.62 6.22
C ALA A 31 -4.87 15.78 4.68
N PHE A 32 -4.26 14.82 3.97
CA PHE A 32 -4.21 14.82 2.52
C PHE A 32 -5.61 14.63 1.94
N LYS A 33 -6.05 15.58 1.10
CA LYS A 33 -7.36 15.55 0.43
C LYS A 33 -7.16 15.34 -1.06
N SER A 34 -7.87 14.37 -1.61
CA SER A 34 -8.00 14.14 -3.04
C SER A 34 -9.42 13.69 -3.33
N GLU A 35 -9.90 13.97 -4.54
CA GLU A 35 -11.13 13.38 -5.09
C GLU A 35 -10.91 11.91 -5.48
N ASN A 36 -9.65 11.48 -5.58
CA ASN A 36 -9.29 10.10 -5.86
C ASN A 36 -9.24 9.26 -4.57
N PRO A 37 -9.52 7.94 -4.64
CA PRO A 37 -9.36 7.04 -3.50
C PRO A 37 -7.92 7.01 -2.98
N LEU A 38 -7.75 7.09 -1.65
CA LEU A 38 -6.46 7.10 -0.97
C LEU A 38 -6.29 5.87 -0.08
N PHE A 39 -5.11 5.28 -0.08
CA PHE A 39 -4.77 4.11 0.72
C PHE A 39 -3.46 4.34 1.47
N THR A 40 -3.52 4.45 2.79
CA THR A 40 -2.35 4.68 3.64
C THR A 40 -1.73 3.36 4.08
N VAL A 41 -0.42 3.21 3.90
CA VAL A 41 0.36 2.03 4.31
C VAL A 41 1.60 2.47 5.06
N ILE A 42 1.78 1.90 6.25
CA ILE A 42 3.03 2.01 7.01
C ILE A 42 3.99 0.94 6.49
N MET A 43 5.20 1.35 6.11
CA MET A 43 6.23 0.44 5.61
C MET A 43 6.71 -0.49 6.73
N LEU A 44 6.38 -1.78 6.62
CA LEU A 44 6.81 -2.82 7.54
C LEU A 44 8.16 -3.41 7.13
N PRO A 45 8.90 -4.07 8.06
CA PRO A 45 10.15 -4.76 7.72
C PRO A 45 10.02 -5.75 6.56
N SER A 46 8.88 -6.47 6.49
CA SER A 46 8.60 -7.43 5.40
C SER A 46 8.36 -6.76 4.05
N TYR A 47 8.00 -5.48 4.02
CA TYR A 47 7.79 -4.72 2.78
C TYR A 47 9.09 -4.10 2.29
N VAL A 48 9.98 -3.69 3.21
CA VAL A 48 11.25 -3.05 2.86
C VAL A 48 12.35 -4.08 2.59
N ASN A 49 12.47 -5.10 3.43
CA ASN A 49 13.58 -6.07 3.41
C ASN A 49 13.15 -7.47 2.94
N GLY A 50 11.91 -7.63 2.47
CA GLY A 50 11.30 -8.93 2.19
C GLY A 50 11.35 -9.37 0.74
N LYS A 51 10.44 -10.28 0.39
CA LYS A 51 10.38 -11.00 -0.90
C LYS A 51 9.69 -10.21 -2.00
N ASP A 52 10.15 -8.98 -2.26
CA ASP A 52 9.66 -8.13 -3.37
C ASP A 52 8.13 -7.94 -3.35
N ARG A 53 7.55 -7.64 -2.18
CA ARG A 53 6.10 -7.45 -2.06
C ARG A 53 5.66 -6.58 -0.89
N ALA A 54 4.51 -5.93 -1.04
CA ALA A 54 3.78 -5.28 0.05
C ALA A 54 2.28 -5.54 -0.08
N SER A 55 1.59 -5.64 1.06
CA SER A 55 0.12 -5.71 1.07
C SER A 55 -0.45 -4.31 1.00
N LEU A 56 -1.47 -4.12 0.17
CA LEU A 56 -2.27 -2.89 0.14
C LEU A 56 -3.61 -3.12 0.87
N PRO A 57 -4.26 -2.07 1.37
CA PRO A 57 -5.59 -2.17 1.97
C PRO A 57 -6.58 -2.82 0.99
N GLN A 58 -7.37 -3.77 1.48
CA GLN A 58 -8.28 -4.58 0.64
C GLN A 58 -9.31 -3.73 -0.13
N ASP A 59 -9.69 -2.57 0.41
CA ASP A 59 -10.74 -1.72 -0.14
C ASP A 59 -10.39 -1.18 -1.53
N ILE A 60 -9.11 -1.20 -1.92
CA ILE A 60 -8.66 -0.87 -3.27
C ILE A 60 -9.38 -1.68 -4.35
N ILE A 61 -9.75 -2.93 -4.06
CA ILE A 61 -10.44 -3.84 -4.99
C ILE A 61 -11.74 -3.22 -5.51
N ASN A 62 -12.43 -2.43 -4.69
CA ASN A 62 -13.73 -1.85 -5.02
C ASN A 62 -13.65 -0.78 -6.11
N TYR A 63 -12.45 -0.26 -6.39
CA TYR A 63 -12.22 0.81 -7.36
C TYR A 63 -11.53 0.33 -8.64
N LEU A 64 -11.06 -0.92 -8.66
CA LEU A 64 -10.31 -1.47 -9.78
C LEU A 64 -11.26 -1.96 -10.90
N PRO A 65 -10.82 -1.88 -12.17
CA PRO A 65 -11.61 -2.37 -13.29
C PRO A 65 -11.74 -3.89 -13.13
N ARG A 66 -12.97 -4.40 -13.24
CA ARG A 66 -13.24 -5.84 -13.12
C ARG A 66 -12.79 -6.62 -14.36
N ASP A 67 -12.56 -5.93 -15.47
CA ASP A 67 -11.97 -6.51 -16.67
C ASP A 67 -10.57 -7.02 -16.36
N GLY A 68 -10.32 -8.30 -16.68
CA GLY A 68 -9.07 -9.00 -16.36
C GLY A 68 -9.05 -9.71 -15.01
N PHE A 69 -10.13 -9.63 -14.23
CA PHE A 69 -10.28 -10.47 -13.04
C PHE A 69 -10.60 -11.91 -13.45
N THR A 70 -9.91 -12.86 -12.84
CA THR A 70 -10.22 -14.28 -13.04
C THR A 70 -11.48 -14.66 -12.27
N LYS A 71 -12.36 -15.44 -12.91
CA LYS A 71 -13.50 -16.08 -12.23
C LYS A 71 -13.10 -17.34 -11.46
N ASP A 72 -11.87 -17.82 -11.66
CA ASP A 72 -11.28 -18.90 -10.87
C ASP A 72 -10.72 -18.33 -9.57
N TYR A 73 -11.56 -18.34 -8.53
CA TYR A 73 -11.27 -17.84 -7.18
C TYR A 73 -10.15 -18.60 -6.45
N THR A 74 -9.60 -19.67 -7.04
CA THR A 74 -8.39 -20.34 -6.52
C THR A 74 -7.10 -19.61 -6.94
N LYS A 75 -7.16 -18.80 -8.01
CA LYS A 75 -6.05 -18.07 -8.59
C LYS A 75 -6.11 -16.58 -8.26
N ALA A 76 -4.97 -15.91 -8.39
CA ALA A 76 -4.92 -14.46 -8.32
C ALA A 76 -5.34 -13.85 -9.66
N SER A 77 -6.12 -12.78 -9.61
CA SER A 77 -6.15 -11.80 -10.70
C SER A 77 -4.86 -11.01 -10.67
N ILE A 78 -4.24 -10.76 -11.84
CA ILE A 78 -2.96 -10.06 -11.93
C ILE A 78 -3.17 -8.82 -12.80
N LEU A 79 -3.07 -7.65 -12.20
CA LEU A 79 -3.19 -6.38 -12.90
C LEU A 79 -1.80 -5.72 -13.01
N PRO A 80 -1.35 -5.37 -14.22
CA PRO A 80 -0.22 -4.45 -14.38
C PRO A 80 -0.62 -3.08 -13.84
N VAL A 81 0.15 -2.54 -12.92
CA VAL A 81 -0.05 -1.19 -12.37
C VAL A 81 1.27 -0.44 -12.36
N LYS A 82 1.20 0.90 -12.30
CA LYS A 82 2.40 1.75 -12.17
C LYS A 82 2.35 2.47 -10.84
N LEU A 83 3.44 2.40 -10.08
CA LEU A 83 3.66 3.32 -8.96
C LEU A 83 4.28 4.60 -9.55
N GLN A 84 3.74 5.76 -9.19
CA GLN A 84 4.20 7.04 -9.71
C GLN A 84 4.64 7.96 -8.57
N ILE A 85 5.79 8.59 -8.72
CA ILE A 85 6.24 9.69 -7.85
C ILE A 85 6.69 10.81 -8.79
N VAL A 86 6.02 11.96 -8.72
CA VAL A 86 6.22 13.09 -9.64
C VAL A 86 6.09 12.61 -11.10
N ASP A 87 7.19 12.52 -11.84
CA ASP A 87 7.27 12.14 -13.26
C ASP A 87 7.87 10.74 -13.47
N ARG A 88 8.31 10.06 -12.39
CA ARG A 88 8.91 8.74 -12.45
C ARG A 88 7.88 7.64 -12.24
N LEU A 89 8.01 6.56 -13.00
CA LEU A 89 7.10 5.43 -13.00
C LEU A 89 7.85 4.12 -12.75
N TRP A 90 7.33 3.31 -11.84
CA TRP A 90 7.81 1.96 -11.57
C TRP A 90 6.72 0.94 -11.92
N PRO A 91 6.95 0.06 -12.91
CA PRO A 91 6.00 -1.01 -13.22
C PRO A 91 6.00 -2.04 -12.09
N VAL A 92 4.81 -2.41 -11.63
CA VAL A 92 4.61 -3.51 -10.67
C VAL A 92 3.38 -4.34 -11.08
N LYS A 93 3.24 -5.51 -10.48
CA LYS A 93 2.03 -6.34 -10.58
C LYS A 93 1.23 -6.25 -9.30
N LEU A 94 -0.06 -5.97 -9.42
CA LEU A 94 -1.02 -6.09 -8.33
C LEU A 94 -1.70 -7.46 -8.42
N TYR A 95 -1.45 -8.30 -7.42
CA TYR A 95 -2.08 -9.60 -7.24
C TYR A 95 -3.31 -9.44 -6.34
N ILE A 96 -4.46 -9.87 -6.85
CA ILE A 96 -5.73 -9.78 -6.15
C ILE A 96 -6.24 -11.20 -5.93
N TYR A 97 -6.42 -11.56 -4.67
CA TYR A 97 -6.98 -12.84 -4.26
C TYR A 97 -8.36 -12.58 -3.70
N GLU A 98 -9.42 -13.00 -4.39
CA GLU A 98 -10.81 -12.94 -3.89
C GLU A 98 -11.22 -14.35 -3.46
N ARG A 99 -11.21 -14.62 -2.16
CA ARG A 99 -11.52 -15.94 -1.58
C ARG A 99 -12.69 -15.83 -0.61
N SER A 100 -13.38 -16.95 -0.38
CA SER A 100 -14.53 -17.03 0.53
C SER A 100 -14.24 -16.57 1.98
N GLY A 101 -12.97 -16.60 2.42
CA GLY A 101 -12.55 -16.17 3.76
C GLY A 101 -11.98 -14.75 3.84
N GLY A 102 -12.03 -13.99 2.75
CA GLY A 102 -11.50 -12.64 2.67
C GLY A 102 -10.65 -12.42 1.42
N SER A 103 -10.51 -11.15 1.06
CA SER A 103 -9.73 -10.72 -0.08
C SER A 103 -8.39 -10.12 0.35
N SER A 104 -7.38 -10.23 -0.50
CA SER A 104 -6.10 -9.54 -0.27
C SER A 104 -5.52 -8.98 -1.55
N CYS A 105 -4.82 -7.86 -1.41
CA CYS A 105 -4.13 -7.16 -2.48
C CYS A 105 -2.64 -7.09 -2.16
N VAL A 106 -1.81 -7.53 -3.11
CA VAL A 106 -0.36 -7.55 -2.95
C VAL A 106 0.31 -6.94 -4.18
N VAL A 107 1.07 -5.86 -4.00
CA VAL A 107 1.99 -5.39 -5.02
C VAL A 107 3.26 -6.24 -4.99
N SER A 108 3.72 -6.68 -6.16
CA SER A 108 4.94 -7.49 -6.32
C SER A 108 5.51 -7.34 -7.73
N ALA A 109 6.60 -8.05 -8.06
CA ALA A 109 7.29 -8.00 -9.35
C ALA A 109 7.66 -6.57 -9.76
N GLY A 110 8.56 -5.95 -8.99
CA GLY A 110 9.01 -4.57 -9.18
C GLY A 110 8.92 -3.69 -7.92
N TRP A 111 8.35 -4.22 -6.83
CA TRP A 111 8.20 -3.51 -5.56
C TRP A 111 9.54 -3.16 -4.90
N SER A 112 10.49 -4.07 -4.89
CA SER A 112 11.84 -3.92 -4.33
C SER A 112 12.66 -2.88 -5.09
N ALA A 113 12.47 -2.77 -6.41
CA ALA A 113 13.07 -1.69 -7.20
C ALA A 113 12.51 -0.34 -6.76
N PHE A 114 11.18 -0.23 -6.63
CA PHE A 114 10.53 0.97 -6.10
C PHE A 114 11.01 1.33 -4.69
N VAL A 115 11.13 0.35 -3.78
CA VAL A 115 11.66 0.55 -2.41
C VAL A 115 13.09 1.07 -2.42
N ARG A 116 13.98 0.41 -3.17
CA ARG A 116 15.41 0.75 -3.24
C ARG A 116 15.62 2.14 -3.82
N GLU A 117 14.97 2.44 -4.94
CA GLU A 117 15.19 3.68 -5.68
C GLU A 117 14.57 4.91 -5.02
N ASN A 118 13.59 4.72 -4.12
CA ASN A 118 12.99 5.79 -3.30
C ASN A 118 13.47 5.75 -1.84
N SER A 119 14.49 4.94 -1.55
CA SER A 119 15.11 4.77 -0.24
C SER A 119 14.06 4.62 0.87
N LEU A 120 13.03 3.80 0.62
CA LEU A 120 11.96 3.56 1.60
C LEU A 120 12.54 2.81 2.81
N GLN A 121 12.17 3.27 4.00
CA GLN A 121 12.60 2.69 5.26
C GLN A 121 11.41 2.18 6.06
N VAL A 122 11.71 1.33 7.04
CA VAL A 122 10.68 0.86 7.99
C VAL A 122 10.11 2.08 8.71
N ALA A 123 8.79 2.08 8.90
CA ALA A 123 8.00 3.16 9.49
C ALA A 123 7.77 4.41 8.60
N ASP A 124 8.33 4.47 7.39
CA ASP A 124 7.86 5.42 6.38
C ASP A 124 6.35 5.20 6.13
N VAL A 125 5.61 6.30 5.92
CA VAL A 125 4.19 6.23 5.57
C VAL A 125 4.04 6.54 4.09
N CYS A 126 3.45 5.62 3.33
CA CYS A 126 3.08 5.85 1.94
C CYS A 126 1.57 6.03 1.83
N ILE A 127 1.14 7.06 1.12
CA ILE A 127 -0.24 7.19 0.64
C ILE A 127 -0.24 6.82 -0.83
N PHE A 128 -1.04 5.81 -1.18
CA PHE A 128 -1.31 5.44 -2.56
C PHE A 128 -2.62 6.08 -3.00
N GLU A 129 -2.54 7.05 -3.90
CA GLU A 129 -3.66 7.69 -4.55
C GLU A 129 -3.97 6.95 -5.86
N LEU A 130 -5.14 6.34 -5.95
CA LEU A 130 -5.56 5.57 -7.12
C LEU A 130 -6.08 6.49 -8.22
N ILE A 131 -5.38 6.49 -9.35
CA ILE A 131 -5.73 7.28 -10.52
C ILE A 131 -6.08 6.33 -11.66
N MET A 132 -7.34 6.37 -12.06
CA MET A 132 -7.85 5.64 -13.22
C MET A 132 -7.68 6.50 -14.49
N ARG A 133 -6.80 6.06 -15.39
CA ARG A 133 -6.61 6.59 -16.75
C ARG A 133 -6.76 5.44 -17.75
N ASP A 134 -6.04 5.49 -18.86
CA ASP A 134 -5.87 4.35 -19.79
C ASP A 134 -5.20 3.14 -19.13
N SER A 135 -4.53 3.33 -17.99
CA SER A 135 -3.97 2.27 -17.14
C SER A 135 -4.13 2.62 -15.66
N VAL A 136 -4.09 1.62 -14.78
CA VAL A 136 -4.13 1.81 -13.33
C VAL A 136 -2.80 2.38 -12.84
N VAL A 137 -2.85 3.57 -12.24
CA VAL A 137 -1.69 4.24 -11.63
C VAL A 137 -1.96 4.48 -10.16
N LEU A 138 -0.97 4.18 -9.32
CA LEU A 138 -0.94 4.57 -7.92
C LEU A 138 0.09 5.69 -7.75
N ASN A 139 -0.37 6.93 -7.65
CA ASN A 139 0.47 8.04 -7.23
C ASN A 139 0.87 7.81 -5.78
N VAL A 140 2.16 7.83 -5.48
CA VAL A 140 2.68 7.53 -4.14
C VAL A 140 3.22 8.79 -3.49
N HIS A 141 2.67 9.13 -2.33
CA HIS A 141 3.16 10.22 -1.49
C HIS A 141 3.89 9.61 -0.30
N ILE A 142 5.20 9.88 -0.18
CA ILE A 142 6.04 9.28 0.86
C ILE A 142 6.31 10.30 1.97
N PHE A 143 5.94 9.93 3.20
CA PHE A 143 6.23 10.69 4.41
C PHE A 143 7.28 9.93 5.21
N LYS A 144 8.51 10.45 5.21
CA LYS A 144 9.64 9.83 5.89
C LYS A 144 9.45 9.88 7.40
N CYS A 145 9.66 8.74 8.08
CA CYS A 145 9.73 8.75 9.53
C CYS A 145 10.97 9.53 9.95
N GLN A 146 10.79 10.70 10.58
CA GLN A 146 11.90 11.48 11.12
C GLN A 146 12.37 10.84 12.43
N ASP A 147 13.69 10.70 12.59
CA ASP A 147 14.34 10.24 13.83
C ASP A 147 14.24 11.29 14.97
#